data_AF-A0A3N5XG85-F1
#
_entry.id   AF-A0A3N5XG85-F1
#
_cell.length_a   1.000
_cell.length_b   1.000
_cell.length_c   1.000
_cell.angle_alpha   90.00
_cell.angle_beta   90.00
_cell.angle_gamma   90.00
#
_symmetry.space_group_name_H-M   'P 1'
#
loop_
_entity.id
_entity.type
_entity.pdbx_description
1 polymer ?
#
loop_
_entity_poly.entity_id
_entity_poly.type
_entity_poly.pdbx_seq_one_letter_code
_entity_poly.pdbx_strand_id
1 'polypeptide(L)' 'MRIIALVCIVALTGCITAEQQADRDIAEFSPYCEKLGYEKNTDKWRDCILTQATSLRQRDLRMPMHCVPSGWGMYCY' A
#
# COMPACT_ATOMS: atom_id res chain seq x y z
N MET A 1 -19.21 -0.83 -28.12
CA MET A 1 -19.99 -0.52 -26.89
C MET A 1 -19.74 -1.54 -25.77
N ARG A 2 -19.74 -2.86 -26.02
CA ARG A 2 -19.44 -3.89 -24.99
C ARG A 2 -18.01 -3.82 -24.39
N ILE A 3 -17.02 -3.46 -25.19
CA ILE A 3 -15.61 -3.43 -24.77
C ILE A 3 -15.35 -2.29 -23.77
N ILE A 4 -15.97 -1.12 -23.97
CA ILE A 4 -15.83 0.04 -23.08
C ILE A 4 -16.43 -0.28 -21.69
N ALA A 5 -17.58 -0.97 -21.66
CA ALA A 5 -18.20 -1.41 -20.41
C ALA A 5 -17.30 -2.37 -19.61
N LEU A 6 -16.60 -3.28 -20.28
CA LEU A 6 -15.67 -4.22 -19.63
C LEU A 6 -14.43 -3.51 -19.08
N VAL A 7 -13.89 -2.52 -19.79
CA VAL A 7 -12.75 -1.72 -19.33
C VAL A 7 -13.11 -0.90 -18.09
N CYS A 8 -14.31 -0.31 -18.04
CA CYS A 8 -14.77 0.44 -16.87
C CYS A 8 -14.92 -0.43 -15.61
N ILE A 9 -15.35 -1.68 -15.74
CA ILE A 9 -15.53 -2.58 -14.59
C ILE A 9 -14.17 -2.99 -14.00
N VAL A 10 -13.17 -3.24 -14.84
CA VAL A 10 -11.80 -3.57 -14.40
C VAL A 10 -11.12 -2.36 -13.74
N ALA A 11 -11.42 -1.14 -14.18
CA ALA A 11 -10.88 0.07 -13.57
C ALA A 11 -11.38 0.34 -12.14
N LEU A 12 -12.54 -0.23 -11.76
CA LEU A 12 -13.19 0.02 -10.47
C LEU A 12 -12.78 -0.95 -9.36
N THR A 13 -12.14 -2.07 -9.67
CA THR A 13 -11.76 -3.09 -8.66
C THR A 13 -10.51 -2.73 -7.84
N GLY A 14 -9.90 -1.57 -8.07
CA GLY A 14 -8.62 -1.17 -7.46
C GLY A 14 -8.68 -0.15 -6.31
N CYS A 15 -9.87 0.21 -5.80
CA CYS A 15 -9.96 1.15 -4.68
C CYS A 15 -9.72 0.44 -3.34
N ILE A 16 -8.48 0.39 -2.87
CA ILE A 16 -8.21 0.18 -1.45
C ILE A 16 -8.67 1.44 -0.71
N THR A 17 -9.58 1.30 0.26
CA THR A 17 -10.08 2.44 1.02
C THR A 17 -9.04 2.88 2.04
N ALA A 18 -8.84 4.19 2.22
CA ALA A 18 -7.80 4.73 3.10
C ALA A 18 -7.90 4.23 4.55
N GLU A 19 -9.12 4.00 5.04
CA GLU A 19 -9.39 3.41 6.35
C GLU A 19 -8.85 1.97 6.48
N GLN A 20 -9.08 1.13 5.46
CA GLN A 20 -8.62 -0.25 5.43
C GLN A 20 -7.09 -0.33 5.39
N GLN A 21 -6.46 0.65 4.75
CA GLN A 21 -5.01 0.76 4.70
C GLN A 21 -4.45 1.16 6.07
N ALA A 22 -5.08 2.12 6.76
CA ALA A 22 -4.64 2.56 8.08
C ALA A 22 -4.70 1.42 9.11
N ASP A 23 -5.77 0.62 9.12
CA ASP A 23 -5.88 -0.56 10.00
C ASP A 23 -4.76 -1.59 9.74
N ARG A 24 -4.41 -1.82 8.47
CA ARG A 24 -3.29 -2.70 8.09
C ARG A 24 -1.95 -2.15 8.56
N ASP A 25 -1.69 -0.87 8.31
CA ASP A 25 -0.44 -0.21 8.69
C ASP A 25 -0.28 -0.25 10.23
N ILE A 26 -1.36 -0.04 10.99
CA ILE A 26 -1.35 -0.16 12.45
C ILE A 26 -1.03 -1.60 12.88
N ALA A 27 -1.70 -2.61 12.31
CA ALA A 27 -1.47 -4.00 12.66
C ALA A 27 -0.02 -4.45 12.36
N GLU A 28 0.56 -3.96 11.26
CA GLU A 28 1.92 -4.29 10.84
C GLU A 28 3.00 -3.59 11.68
N PHE A 29 2.86 -2.27 11.93
CA PHE A 29 3.90 -1.49 12.59
C PHE A 29 3.72 -1.33 14.10
N SER A 30 2.54 -1.62 14.67
CA SER A 30 2.33 -1.64 16.14
C SER A 30 3.43 -2.42 16.89
N PRO A 31 3.70 -3.70 16.57
CA PRO A 31 4.71 -4.46 17.30
C PRO A 31 6.13 -3.94 17.09
N TYR A 32 6.42 -3.26 15.98
CA TYR A 32 7.72 -2.66 15.72
C TYR A 32 7.94 -1.41 16.59
N CYS A 33 6.95 -0.51 16.64
CA CYS A 33 7.00 0.68 17.49
C CYS A 33 6.97 0.32 18.98
N GLU A 34 6.26 -0.73 19.38
CA GLU A 34 6.30 -1.26 20.76
C GLU A 34 7.69 -1.81 21.11
N LYS A 35 8.36 -2.53 20.20
CA LYS A 35 9.75 -2.99 20.39
C LYS A 35 10.77 -1.86 20.49
N LEU A 36 10.50 -0.71 19.86
CA LEU A 36 11.29 0.51 20.01
C LEU A 36 11.06 1.23 21.35
N GLY A 37 10.12 0.75 22.17
CA GLY A 37 9.81 1.30 23.49
C GLY A 37 8.74 2.40 23.47
N TYR A 38 8.01 2.57 22.36
CA TYR A 38 6.87 3.48 22.34
C TYR A 38 5.65 2.84 23.00
N GLU A 39 5.05 3.55 23.94
CA GLU A 39 3.82 3.11 24.60
C GLU A 39 2.65 3.18 23.62
N LYS A 40 1.86 2.12 23.57
CA LYS A 40 0.71 1.99 22.66
C LYS A 40 -0.28 3.13 22.86
N ASN A 41 -0.91 3.58 21.77
CA ASN A 41 -1.87 4.70 21.75
C ASN A 41 -1.32 6.09 22.11
N THR A 42 -0.02 6.26 22.34
CA THR A 42 0.59 7.59 22.47
C THR A 42 0.78 8.26 21.12
N ASP A 43 0.89 9.60 21.09
CA ASP A 43 1.18 10.35 19.88
C ASP A 43 2.50 9.91 19.23
N LYS A 44 3.52 9.62 20.05
CA LYS A 44 4.82 9.13 19.58
C LYS A 44 4.73 7.76 18.90
N TRP A 45 3.89 6.86 19.43
CA TRP A 45 3.63 5.57 18.80
C TRP A 45 2.91 5.72 17.45
N ARG A 46 1.91 6.61 17.36
CA ARG A 46 1.23 6.89 16.08
C ARG A 46 2.16 7.51 15.05
N ASP A 47 3.02 8.44 15.47
CA ASP A 47 4.01 9.08 14.62
C ASP A 47 5.04 8.07 14.06
N CYS A 48 5.49 7.13 14.90
CA CYS A 48 6.33 6.01 14.47
C CYS A 48 5.66 5.17 13.38
N ILE A 49 4.39 4.78 13.57
CA ILE A 49 3.61 4.00 12.58
C ILE A 49 3.48 4.77 11.27
N LEU A 50 3.08 6.05 11.35
CA LEU A 50 2.89 6.91 10.17
C LEU A 50 4.20 7.09 9.40
N THR A 51 5.31 7.29 10.10
CA THR A 51 6.63 7.41 9.48
C THR A 51 7.03 6.13 8.73
N GLN A 52 6.82 4.96 9.32
CA GLN A 52 7.12 3.70 8.67
C GLN A 52 6.23 3.44 7.46
N ALA A 53 4.92 3.62 7.61
CA ALA A 53 3.94 3.43 6.54
C ALA A 53 4.18 4.35 5.34
N THR A 54 4.49 5.63 5.61
CA THR A 54 4.81 6.60 4.54
C THR A 54 6.14 6.29 3.86
N SER A 55 7.16 5.86 4.60
CA SER A 55 8.45 5.48 4.04
C SER A 55 8.34 4.26 3.10
N LEU A 56 7.52 3.27 3.45
CA LEU A 56 7.26 2.11 2.61
C LEU A 56 6.46 2.47 1.37
N ARG A 57 5.42 3.32 1.50
CA ARG A 57 4.68 3.83 0.35
C ARG A 57 5.57 4.60 -0.62
N GLN A 58 6.52 5.39 -0.10
CA GLN A 58 7.53 6.04 -0.94
C GLN A 58 8.47 5.05 -1.62
N ARG A 59 8.83 3.93 -0.96
CA ARG A 59 9.62 2.88 -1.60
C ARG A 59 8.83 2.15 -2.68
N ASP A 60 7.53 1.93 -2.47
CA ASP A 60 6.63 1.33 -3.46
C ASP A 60 6.48 2.24 -4.69
N LEU A 61 6.26 3.55 -4.47
CA LEU A 61 6.25 4.55 -5.54
C LEU A 61 7.60 4.69 -6.27
N ARG A 62 8.71 4.37 -5.61
CA ARG A 62 10.06 4.37 -6.20
C ARG A 62 10.40 3.04 -6.88
N MET A 63 9.66 1.96 -6.63
CA MET A 63 9.69 0.78 -7.49
C MET A 63 8.85 1.11 -8.72
N PRO A 64 9.46 1.42 -9.89
CA PRO A 64 8.67 1.41 -11.09
C PRO A 64 8.13 -0.01 -11.21
N MET A 65 6.81 -0.14 -11.29
CA MET A 65 6.15 -1.37 -11.73
C MET A 65 6.98 -1.94 -12.88
N HIS A 66 7.74 -3.01 -12.63
CA HIS A 66 8.73 -3.50 -13.59
C HIS A 66 7.98 -4.28 -14.65
N CYS A 67 7.34 -3.57 -15.57
CA CYS A 67 6.67 -4.15 -16.70
C CYS A 67 7.74 -4.58 -17.70
N VAL A 68 8.10 -5.86 -17.67
CA VAL A 68 9.08 -6.43 -18.60
C VAL A 68 8.34 -6.84 -19.88
N PRO A 69 8.75 -6.36 -21.07
CA PRO A 69 8.22 -6.87 -22.33
C PRO A 69 8.69 -8.31 -22.51
N SER A 70 7.77 -9.27 -22.45
CA SER A 70 8.03 -10.66 -22.81
C SER A 70 7.35 -10.97 -24.14
N GLY A 71 7.89 -11.93 -24.90
CA GLY A 71 7.41 -12.28 -26.25
C GLY A 71 5.95 -12.72 -26.36
N TRP A 72 5.22 -12.82 -25.25
CA TRP A 72 3.81 -13.22 -25.18
C TRP A 72 2.91 -12.20 -24.45
N GLY A 73 3.45 -11.03 -24.06
CA GLY A 73 2.69 -9.96 -23.39
C GLY A 73 3.51 -9.16 -22.37
N MET A 74 2.91 -8.07 -21.86
CA MET A 74 3.46 -7.28 -20.75
C MET A 74 3.10 -7.98 -19.44
N TYR A 75 4.10 -8.42 -18.67
CA TYR A 75 3.91 -8.88 -17.29
C TYR A 75 4.34 -7.75 -16.35
N CYS A 76 3.42 -7.29 -15.52
CA CYS A 76 3.71 -6.36 -14.43
C CYS A 76 3.46 -7.14 -13.12
N TYR A 77 4.47 -7.18 -12.24
CA TYR A 77 4.42 -7.80 -10.92
C TYR A 77 4.73 -6.77 -9.84
#